data_AF-A0A2B8A3C2-F1
#
_entry.id   AF-A0A2B8A3C2-F1
#
_cell.length_a   1.000
_cell.length_b   1.000
_cell.length_c   1.000
_cell.angle_alpha   90.00
_cell.angle_beta   90.00
_cell.angle_gamma   90.00
#
_symmetry.space_group_name_H-M   'P 1'
#
loop_
_entity.id
_entity.type
_entity.pdbx_description
1 polymer ?
#
loop_
_entity_poly.entity_id
_entity_poly.type
_entity_poly.pdbx_seq_one_letter_code
_entity_poly.pdbx_strand_id
1 'polypeptide(L)'
;APQSIVMQLEDDIDVSRGDTIVREENKPAVSAEVDVILCWMDEQPLETGKKYILQHHQQLVRCAVKSIAYKIDVNTLTHQEVTGAVHLNEIVRAKLKLASPIVYDSYSTLRSTGSAIMIDETSNHTASAVLLQP
;
A
#
# COMPACT_ATOMS: atom_id res chain seq x y z
N ALA A 1 -0.97 1.63 -21.79
CA ALA A 1 -2.34 1.58 -21.22
C ALA A 1 -2.90 3.00 -21.22
N PRO A 2 -4.09 3.19 -21.82
CA PRO A 2 -5.23 3.57 -20.97
C PRO A 2 -6.58 2.93 -21.36
N GLN A 3 -6.59 1.92 -22.23
CA GLN A 3 -7.83 1.41 -22.83
C GLN A 3 -8.45 0.29 -21.99
N SER A 4 -9.77 0.37 -21.79
CA SER A 4 -10.58 -0.73 -21.27
C SER A 4 -10.70 -1.81 -22.34
N ILE A 5 -10.44 -3.07 -21.96
CA ILE A 5 -10.48 -4.22 -22.87
C ILE A 5 -11.33 -5.35 -22.31
N VAL A 6 -11.74 -6.26 -23.18
CA VAL A 6 -12.24 -7.59 -22.85
C VAL A 6 -11.25 -8.58 -23.45
N MET A 7 -10.81 -9.56 -22.67
CA MET A 7 -9.84 -10.57 -23.08
C MET A 7 -10.47 -11.96 -22.97
N GLN A 8 -10.22 -12.81 -23.95
CA GLN A 8 -10.52 -14.23 -23.90
C GLN A 8 -9.20 -14.99 -23.73
N LEU A 9 -9.17 -15.92 -22.77
CA LEU A 9 -8.05 -16.82 -22.57
C LEU A 9 -8.24 -18.07 -23.44
N GLU A 10 -7.13 -18.65 -23.88
CA GLU A 10 -7.13 -19.89 -24.65
C GLU A 10 -7.55 -21.08 -23.78
N ASP A 11 -7.01 -21.13 -22.56
CA ASP A 11 -7.27 -22.16 -21.57
C ASP A 11 -8.32 -21.75 -20.53
N ASP A 12 -8.97 -22.73 -19.93
CA ASP A 12 -9.89 -22.55 -18.80
C ASP A 12 -9.09 -22.34 -17.51
N ILE A 13 -8.71 -21.08 -17.27
CA ILE A 13 -7.95 -20.64 -16.10
C ILE A 13 -8.91 -19.91 -15.16
N ASP A 14 -8.87 -20.26 -13.88
CA ASP A 14 -9.61 -19.53 -12.85
C ASP A 14 -8.98 -18.14 -12.65
N VAL A 15 -9.75 -17.09 -12.94
CA VAL A 15 -9.34 -15.70 -12.80
C VAL A 15 -10.43 -14.94 -12.05
N SER A 16 -10.04 -14.31 -10.95
CA SER A 16 -10.92 -13.57 -10.06
C SER A 16 -10.63 -12.06 -10.10
N ARG A 17 -11.58 -11.28 -9.58
CA ARG A 17 -11.41 -9.83 -9.46
C ARG A 17 -10.24 -9.50 -8.55
N GLY A 18 -9.31 -8.70 -9.06
CA GLY A 18 -8.09 -8.32 -8.35
C GLY A 18 -6.87 -9.12 -8.81
N ASP A 19 -7.04 -10.18 -9.60
CA ASP A 19 -5.90 -10.87 -10.20
C ASP A 19 -5.22 -10.00 -11.25
N THR A 20 -3.90 -10.13 -11.36
CA THR A 20 -3.09 -9.37 -12.31
C THR A 20 -2.51 -10.30 -13.36
N ILE A 21 -2.83 -10.03 -14.63
CA ILE A 21 -2.24 -10.74 -15.77
C ILE A 21 -0.90 -10.07 -16.10
N VAL A 22 0.18 -10.85 -16.06
CA VAL A 22 1.55 -10.36 -16.29
C VAL A 22 2.28 -11.23 -17.31
N ARG A 23 3.36 -10.68 -17.88
CA ARG A 23 4.30 -11.49 -18.67
C ARG A 23 5.16 -12.33 -17.73
N GLU A 24 5.50 -13.54 -18.16
CA GLU A 24 6.30 -14.47 -17.35
C GLU A 24 7.67 -13.91 -16.95
N GLU A 25 8.27 -13.09 -17.83
CA GLU A 25 9.59 -12.48 -17.64
C GLU A 25 9.58 -11.30 -16.66
N ASN A 26 8.40 -10.75 -16.33
CA ASN A 26 8.27 -9.55 -15.50
C ASN A 26 7.22 -9.78 -14.39
N LYS A 27 7.57 -10.67 -13.46
CA LYS A 27 6.70 -11.01 -12.32
C LYS A 27 6.82 -9.91 -11.25
N PRO A 28 5.71 -9.28 -10.86
CA PRO A 28 5.67 -8.34 -9.74
C PRO A 28 5.91 -9.07 -8.41
N ALA A 29 6.13 -8.30 -7.35
CA ALA A 29 6.24 -8.84 -6.01
C ALA A 29 4.88 -9.35 -5.51
N VAL A 30 4.89 -10.44 -4.75
CA VAL A 30 3.70 -10.99 -4.08
C VAL A 30 4.01 -11.17 -2.61
N SER A 31 3.38 -10.38 -1.74
CA SER A 31 3.68 -10.42 -0.30
C SER A 31 2.51 -9.97 0.55
N ALA A 32 2.41 -10.54 1.76
CA ALA A 32 1.52 -10.09 2.83
C ALA A 32 2.24 -9.19 3.86
N GLU A 33 3.54 -8.98 3.73
CA GLU A 33 4.28 -7.96 4.46
C GLU A 33 4.98 -7.05 3.46
N VAL A 34 4.62 -5.76 3.47
CA VAL A 34 5.12 -4.79 2.48
C VAL A 34 5.76 -3.60 3.19
N ASP A 35 6.90 -3.18 2.67
CA ASP A 35 7.53 -1.93 3.07
C ASP A 35 6.90 -0.78 2.28
N VAL A 36 6.58 0.32 2.96
CA VAL A 36 5.87 1.45 2.39
C VAL A 36 6.46 2.77 2.85
N ILE A 37 6.31 3.79 2.01
CA ILE A 37 6.30 5.17 2.45
C ILE A 37 4.84 5.60 2.51
N LEU A 38 4.40 6.12 3.64
CA LEU A 38 3.02 6.56 3.82
C LEU A 38 3.00 8.01 4.28
N CYS A 39 2.03 8.77 3.78
CA CYS A 39 1.72 10.13 4.23
C CYS A 39 0.47 10.05 5.09
N TRP A 40 0.58 10.41 6.37
CA TRP A 40 -0.55 10.35 7.30
C TRP A 40 -1.49 11.54 7.10
N MET A 41 -2.78 11.26 6.96
CA MET A 41 -3.80 12.24 6.58
C MET A 41 -4.94 12.38 7.59
N ASP A 42 -4.94 11.58 8.66
CA ASP A 42 -5.96 11.64 9.71
C ASP A 42 -5.53 12.59 10.85
N GLU A 43 -6.51 13.25 11.47
CA GLU A 43 -6.29 14.06 12.68
C GLU A 43 -5.92 13.18 13.87
N GLN A 44 -6.50 11.98 13.94
CA GLN A 44 -6.11 11.00 14.95
C GLN A 44 -4.71 10.47 14.64
N PRO A 45 -3.80 10.42 15.62
CA PRO A 45 -2.45 9.92 15.38
C PRO A 45 -2.45 8.47 14.89
N LEU A 46 -1.47 8.11 14.07
CA LEU A 46 -1.29 6.73 13.63
C LEU A 46 -0.98 5.83 14.82
N GLU A 47 -1.81 4.80 14.99
CA GLU A 47 -1.61 3.75 15.98
C GLU A 47 -1.03 2.48 15.34
N THR A 48 0.09 1.99 15.87
CA THR A 48 0.66 0.71 15.47
C THR A 48 -0.23 -0.44 15.97
N GLY A 49 -0.40 -1.47 15.13
CA GLY A 49 -1.29 -2.59 15.44
C GLY A 49 -2.80 -2.31 15.30
N LYS A 50 -3.23 -1.04 15.20
CA LYS A 50 -4.60 -0.71 14.81
C LYS A 50 -4.89 -1.24 13.40
N LYS A 51 -6.11 -1.74 13.21
CA LYS A 51 -6.57 -2.33 11.96
C LYS A 51 -7.07 -1.24 11.02
N TYR A 52 -6.70 -1.38 9.76
CA TYR A 52 -7.12 -0.55 8.64
C TYR A 52 -7.47 -1.46 7.46
N ILE A 53 -8.01 -0.85 6.41
CA ILE A 53 -8.17 -1.49 5.10
C ILE A 53 -7.17 -0.84 4.15
N LEU A 54 -6.29 -1.64 3.55
CA LEU A 54 -5.49 -1.23 2.41
C LEU A 54 -6.31 -1.46 1.15
N GLN A 55 -6.60 -0.38 0.43
CA GLN A 55 -7.13 -0.47 -0.92
C GLN A 55 -5.98 -0.37 -1.91
N HIS A 56 -5.69 -1.48 -2.57
CA HIS A 56 -4.72 -1.57 -3.65
C HIS A 56 -5.44 -1.95 -4.94
N HIS A 57 -5.50 -1.01 -5.88
CA HIS A 57 -6.29 -1.17 -7.11
C HIS A 57 -7.75 -1.55 -6.82
N GLN A 58 -8.14 -2.80 -7.09
CA GLN A 58 -9.47 -3.35 -6.91
C GLN A 58 -9.57 -4.27 -5.69
N GLN A 59 -8.42 -4.55 -5.05
CA GLN A 59 -8.32 -5.37 -3.85
C GLN A 59 -8.48 -4.50 -2.61
N LEU A 60 -9.30 -4.99 -1.68
CA LEU A 60 -9.45 -4.43 -0.34
C LEU A 60 -8.96 -5.50 0.63
N VAL A 61 -7.84 -5.22 1.32
CA VAL A 61 -7.23 -6.15 2.26
C VAL A 61 -7.09 -5.50 3.62
N ARG A 62 -7.47 -6.21 4.69
CA ARG A 62 -7.19 -5.71 6.04
C ARG A 62 -5.69 -5.64 6.27
N CYS A 63 -5.24 -4.54 6.86
CA CYS A 63 -3.84 -4.33 7.20
C CYS A 63 -3.69 -3.74 8.60
N ALA A 64 -2.46 -3.79 9.10
CA ALA A 64 -2.04 -3.05 10.28
C ALA A 64 -0.59 -2.58 10.10
N VAL A 65 -0.25 -1.43 10.69
CA VAL A 65 1.13 -0.97 10.75
C VAL A 65 1.88 -1.82 11.78
N LYS A 66 2.85 -2.61 11.30
CA LYS A 66 3.68 -3.50 12.13
C LYS A 66 4.79 -2.74 12.85
N SER A 67 5.46 -1.86 12.12
CA SER A 67 6.56 -1.05 12.65
C SER A 67 6.78 0.18 11.78
N ILE A 68 7.32 1.24 12.39
CA ILE A 68 7.70 2.48 11.70
C ILE A 68 9.22 2.58 11.81
N ALA A 69 9.90 2.68 10.67
CA ALA A 69 11.36 2.68 10.61
C ALA A 69 11.93 4.07 10.89
N TYR A 70 11.41 5.10 10.22
CA TYR A 70 11.81 6.49 10.39
C TYR A 70 10.72 7.44 9.88
N LYS A 71 10.74 8.67 10.38
CA LYS A 71 9.98 9.80 9.81
C LYS A 71 10.82 10.48 8.73
N ILE A 72 10.15 11.02 7.71
CA ILE A 72 10.78 11.82 6.66
C ILE A 72 10.32 13.26 6.87
N ASP A 73 11.27 14.14 7.14
CA ASP A 73 10.98 15.56 7.28
C ASP A 73 10.62 16.14 5.90
N VAL A 74 9.42 16.71 5.79
CA VAL A 74 8.88 17.23 4.52
C VAL A 74 9.66 18.43 3.98
N ASN A 75 10.34 19.20 4.84
CA ASN A 75 11.06 20.40 4.45
C ASN A 75 12.51 20.09 4.03
N THR A 76 13.14 19.12 4.70
CA THR A 76 14.57 18.81 4.53
C THR A 76 14.84 17.47 3.83
N LEU A 77 13.81 16.62 3.69
CA LEU A 77 13.91 15.25 3.18
C LEU A 77 14.87 14.36 3.99
N THR A 78 15.18 14.74 5.23
CA THR A 78 16.05 13.98 6.11
C THR A 78 15.27 12.92 6.88
N HIS A 79 15.95 11.83 7.23
CA HIS A 79 15.37 10.78 8.06
C HIS A 79 15.50 11.17 9.53
N GLN A 80 14.40 11.07 10.26
CA GLN A 80 14.33 11.35 11.68
C GLN A 80 13.92 10.09 12.44
N GLU A 81 14.46 9.91 13.63
CA GLU A 81 14.02 8.84 14.53
C GLU A 81 12.54 9.00 14.87
N VAL A 82 11.85 7.87 14.99
CA VAL A 82 10.44 7.86 15.37
C VAL A 82 10.35 8.11 16.87
N THR A 83 10.05 9.35 17.25
CA THR A 83 9.73 9.73 18.63
C THR A 83 8.24 10.03 18.74
N GLY A 84 7.56 9.41 19.69
CA GLY A 84 6.12 9.59 19.91
C GLY A 84 5.24 9.01 18.80
N ALA A 85 4.05 9.59 18.64
CA ALA A 85 3.07 9.19 17.63
C ALA A 85 3.36 9.83 16.26
N VAL A 86 2.73 9.30 15.20
CA VAL A 86 2.74 9.95 13.87
C VAL A 86 1.47 10.79 13.73
N HIS A 87 1.63 12.07 13.43
CA HIS A 87 0.54 13.04 13.35
C HIS A 87 0.19 13.42 11.92
N LEU A 88 -0.90 14.16 11.76
CA LEU A 88 -1.37 14.67 10.48
C LEU A 88 -0.24 15.33 9.68
N ASN A 89 -0.16 15.03 8.38
CA ASN A 89 0.84 15.49 7.42
C ASN A 89 2.27 15.00 7.64
N GLU A 90 2.51 14.07 8.57
CA GLU A 90 3.81 13.43 8.69
C GLU A 90 3.97 12.29 7.68
N ILE A 91 5.18 12.16 7.14
CA ILE A 91 5.55 11.10 6.20
C ILE A 91 6.44 10.11 6.92
N VAL A 92 6.17 8.82 6.79
CA VAL A 92 6.97 7.78 7.43
C VAL A 92 7.27 6.61 6.51
N ARG A 93 8.43 5.98 6.73
CA ARG A 93 8.71 4.63 6.23
C ARG A 93 8.18 3.63 7.23
N ALA A 94 7.29 2.74 6.80
CA ALA A 94 6.66 1.75 7.67
C ALA A 94 6.59 0.38 7.02
N LYS A 95 6.38 -0.64 7.85
CA LYS A 95 6.08 -1.99 7.42
C LYS A 95 4.61 -2.27 7.69
N LEU A 96 3.86 -2.63 6.66
CA LEU A 96 2.48 -3.08 6.78
C LEU A 96 2.42 -4.60 6.82
N LYS A 97 1.57 -5.12 7.70
CA LYS A 97 1.16 -6.52 7.68
C LYS A 97 -0.26 -6.61 7.14
N LEU A 98 -0.45 -7.43 6.13
CA LEU A 98 -1.71 -7.62 5.41
C LEU A 98 -2.33 -8.98 5.79
N ALA A 99 -3.66 -9.06 5.74
CA ALA A 99 -4.39 -10.30 6.00
C ALA A 99 -4.27 -11.32 4.86
N SER A 100 -4.04 -10.85 3.63
CA SER A 100 -3.75 -11.67 2.46
C SER A 100 -2.63 -11.02 1.64
N PRO A 101 -1.86 -11.80 0.87
CA PRO A 101 -0.86 -11.24 -0.03
C PRO A 101 -1.49 -10.34 -1.09
N ILE A 102 -0.77 -9.29 -1.49
CA ILE A 102 -1.10 -8.47 -2.67
C ILE A 102 -0.03 -8.64 -3.74
N VAL A 103 -0.43 -8.42 -4.99
CA VAL A 103 0.47 -8.36 -6.13
C VAL A 103 0.83 -6.89 -6.37
N TYR A 104 2.11 -6.54 -6.30
CA TYR A 104 2.51 -5.14 -6.37
C TYR A 104 3.87 -4.92 -7.00
N ASP A 105 4.08 -3.70 -7.49
CA ASP A 105 5.38 -3.20 -7.91
C ASP A 105 5.84 -2.08 -6.97
N SER A 106 7.13 -1.80 -6.96
CA SER A 106 7.61 -0.55 -6.35
C SER A 106 6.99 0.65 -7.07
N TYR A 107 6.57 1.66 -6.31
CA TYR A 107 6.03 2.90 -6.85
C TYR A 107 7.00 3.60 -7.83
N SER A 108 8.31 3.45 -7.60
CA SER A 108 9.35 3.99 -8.49
C SER A 108 9.39 3.29 -9.85
N THR A 109 9.04 2.01 -9.91
CA THR A 109 9.05 1.20 -11.13
C THR A 109 7.74 1.35 -11.89
N LEU A 110 6.60 1.20 -11.22
CA LEU A 110 5.28 1.30 -11.84
C LEU A 110 4.27 1.93 -10.88
N ARG A 111 3.93 3.20 -11.12
CA ARG A 111 3.05 3.98 -10.22
C ARG A 111 1.65 3.42 -10.09
N SER A 112 1.12 2.78 -11.14
CA SER A 112 -0.24 2.23 -11.12
C SER A 112 -0.36 1.11 -10.09
N THR A 113 0.60 0.19 -10.04
CA THR A 113 0.61 -0.98 -9.14
C THR A 113 1.44 -0.76 -7.87
N GLY A 114 2.14 0.38 -7.76
CA GLY A 114 2.88 0.76 -6.56
C GLY A 114 2.19 1.80 -5.67
N SER A 115 0.95 2.19 -5.98
CA SER A 115 0.15 3.11 -5.15
C SER A 115 -1.01 2.39 -4.48
N ALA A 116 -1.32 2.81 -3.26
CA ALA A 116 -2.46 2.36 -2.49
C ALA A 116 -2.96 3.48 -1.56
N ILE A 117 -4.12 3.25 -0.94
CA ILE A 117 -4.60 4.08 0.16
C ILE A 117 -4.92 3.20 1.35
N MET A 118 -4.76 3.76 2.55
CA MET A 118 -5.16 3.14 3.80
C MET A 118 -6.41 3.83 4.32
N ILE A 119 -7.42 3.04 4.68
CA ILE A 119 -8.76 3.48 5.05
C ILE A 119 -9.04 3.00 6.48
N ASP A 120 -9.53 3.88 7.35
CA ASP A 120 -9.98 3.48 8.68
C ASP A 120 -11.26 2.64 8.58
N GLU A 121 -11.25 1.45 9.18
CA GLU A 121 -12.36 0.49 9.04
C GLU A 121 -13.63 0.90 9.83
N THR A 122 -13.53 1.89 10.71
CA THR A 122 -14.66 2.38 11.52
C THR A 122 -15.29 3.62 10.90
N SER A 123 -14.49 4.61 10.54
CA SER A 123 -14.97 5.88 9.95
C SER A 123 -15.12 5.85 8.44
N ASN A 124 -14.49 4.89 7.75
CA ASN A 124 -14.34 4.84 6.29
C ASN A 124 -13.58 6.05 5.70
N HIS A 125 -12.87 6.82 6.53
CA HIS A 125 -12.03 7.89 6.04
C HIS A 125 -10.70 7.34 5.49
N THR A 126 -10.19 7.99 4.44
CA THR A 126 -8.84 7.74 3.94
C THR A 126 -7.83 8.29 4.95
N ALA A 127 -7.23 7.40 5.72
CA ALA A 127 -6.27 7.73 6.77
C ALA A 127 -4.86 8.02 6.20
N SER A 128 -4.51 7.45 5.04
CA SER A 128 -3.18 7.66 4.46
C SER A 128 -3.11 7.37 2.96
N ALA A 129 -2.25 8.13 2.27
CA ALA A 129 -1.74 7.77 0.95
C ALA A 129 -0.47 6.89 1.10
N VAL A 130 -0.41 5.79 0.34
CA VAL A 130 0.62 4.75 0.49
C VAL A 130 1.39 4.55 -0.82
N LEU A 131 2.71 4.61 -0.73
CA LEU A 131 3.66 4.30 -1.80
C LEU A 131 4.39 3.01 -1.46
N LEU A 132 4.11 1.95 -2.22
CA LEU A 132 4.75 0.65 -2.06
C LEU A 132 6.22 0.73 -2.46
N GLN A 133 7.05 0.02 -1.70
CA GLN A 133 8.49 0.02 -1.84
C GLN A 133 8.96 -1.39 -2.20
N PRO A 134 10.17 -1.52 -2.77
CA PRO A 134 10.74 -2.82 -3.10
C PRO A 134 10.82 -3.75 -1.89
#